data_AF-X1C8T4-F1
#
_entry.id   AF-X1C8T4-F1
#
_cell.length_a   1.000
_cell.length_b   1.000
_cell.length_c   1.000
_cell.angle_alpha   90.00
_cell.angle_beta   90.00
_cell.angle_gamma   90.00
#
_symmetry.space_group_name_H-M   'P 1'
#
loop_
_entity.id
_entity.type
_entity.pdbx_description
1 polymer ?
#
loop_
_entity_poly.entity_id
_entity_poly.type
_entity_poly.pdbx_seq_one_letter_code
_entity_poly.pdbx_strand_id
1 'polypeptide(L)' 'MWENQNEKCAICGKFFTTPSDANIDHNHETGEVRGLLCQQCNSGLGFFKDDVELTIRATEYLLGGNNG' A
#
# COMPACT_ATOMS: atom_id res chain seq x y z
N MET A 1 4.93 -6.22 -14.35
CA MET A 1 4.65 -5.51 -13.09
C MET A 1 5.90 -4.85 -12.52
N TRP A 2 6.99 -5.61 -12.35
CA TRP A 2 8.28 -5.09 -11.88
C TRP A 2 8.80 -3.89 -12.70
N GLU A 3 8.96 -4.05 -14.02
CA GLU A 3 9.40 -2.99 -14.93
C GLU A 3 8.38 -1.84 -15.03
N ASN A 4 7.08 -2.17 -15.10
CA ASN A 4 5.99 -1.19 -15.22
C ASN A 4 5.85 -0.27 -13.99
N GLN A 5 6.30 -0.72 -12.82
CA GLN A 5 6.33 0.07 -11.59
C GLN A 5 7.70 0.68 -11.30
N ASN A 6 8.62 0.63 -12.27
CA ASN A 6 9.99 1.12 -12.12
C ASN A 6 10.68 0.57 -10.86
N GLU A 7 10.39 -0.70 -10.53
CA GLU A 7 10.98 -1.39 -9.39
C GLU A 7 10.68 -0.69 -8.05
N LYS A 8 9.52 -0.04 -7.94
CA LYS A 8 9.08 0.70 -6.75
C LYS A 8 7.75 0.21 -6.20
N CYS A 9 7.60 0.39 -4.90
CA CYS A 9 6.32 0.28 -4.20
C CYS A 9 5.30 1.25 -4.79
N ALA A 10 4.13 0.75 -5.19
CA ALA A 10 3.06 1.57 -5.77
C ALA A 10 2.48 2.63 -4.80
N ILE A 11 2.65 2.43 -3.48
CA ILE A 11 2.13 3.36 -2.45
C ILE A 11 3.18 4.38 -2.05
N CYS A 12 4.32 3.94 -1.50
CA CYS A 12 5.31 4.86 -0.92
C CYS A 12 6.46 5.23 -1.86
N GLY A 13 6.52 4.65 -3.06
CA GLY A 13 7.58 4.94 -4.04
C GLY A 13 8.98 4.40 -3.68
N LYS A 14 9.11 3.66 -2.57
CA LYS A 14 10.37 3.02 -2.17
C LYS A 14 10.83 2.03 -3.24
N PHE A 15 12.10 2.12 -3.65
CA PHE A 15 12.72 1.15 -4.54
C PHE A 15 12.85 -0.22 -3.86
N PHE A 16 12.57 -1.27 -4.61
CA PHE A 16 12.91 -2.64 -4.24
C PHE A 16 14.38 -2.87 -4.56
N THR A 17 15.13 -3.42 -3.61
CA THR A 17 16.55 -3.75 -3.84
C THR A 17 16.67 -5.18 -4.36
N THR A 18 15.73 -6.04 -3.97
CA THR A 18 15.62 -7.43 -4.37
C THR A 18 14.16 -7.79 -4.65
N PRO A 19 13.88 -8.82 -5.46
CA PRO A 19 12.51 -9.29 -5.69
C PRO A 19 11.75 -9.66 -4.40
N SER A 20 12.44 -10.15 -3.38
CA SER A 20 11.86 -10.47 -2.07
C SER A 20 11.36 -9.26 -1.28
N ASP A 21 11.75 -8.05 -1.65
CA ASP A 21 11.25 -6.82 -1.02
C ASP A 21 9.83 -6.46 -1.49
N ALA A 22 9.38 -7.05 -2.61
CA ALA A 22 8.11 -6.77 -3.25
C ALA A 22 7.08 -7.84 -2.93
N ASN A 23 5.90 -7.40 -2.52
CA ASN A 23 4.72 -8.23 -2.28
C ASN A 23 3.69 -7.93 -3.36
N ILE A 24 3.08 -8.96 -3.93
CA ILE A 24 2.00 -8.82 -4.91
C ILE A 24 0.70 -8.53 -4.13
N ASP A 25 0.27 -7.29 -4.19
CA ASP A 25 -1.01 -6.85 -3.63
C ASP A 25 -2.16 -7.19 -4.59
N HIS A 26 -3.24 -7.72 -4.05
CA HIS A 26 -4.41 -8.12 -4.81
C HIS A 26 -5.69 -7.82 -4.02
N ASN A 27 -6.77 -7.57 -4.74
CA ASN A 27 -8.08 -7.39 -4.12
C ASN A 27 -8.54 -8.73 -3.53
N HIS A 28 -8.83 -8.76 -2.22
CA HIS A 28 -9.27 -9.98 -1.53
C HIS A 28 -10.71 -10.44 -1.90
N GLU A 29 -11.51 -9.60 -2.55
CA GLU A 29 -12.86 -9.93 -3.03
C GLU A 29 -12.85 -10.41 -4.49
N THR A 30 -12.12 -9.72 -5.38
CA THR A 30 -12.12 -10.02 -6.83
C THR A 30 -10.95 -10.89 -7.27
N GLY A 31 -9.88 -10.98 -6.46
CA GLY A 31 -8.62 -11.63 -6.83
C GLY A 31 -7.77 -10.85 -7.82
N GLU A 32 -8.21 -9.67 -8.25
CA GLU A 32 -7.47 -8.85 -9.22
C GLU A 32 -6.20 -8.28 -8.60
N VAL A 33 -5.08 -8.45 -9.30
CA VAL A 33 -3.80 -7.92 -8.86
C VAL A 33 -3.77 -6.40 -9.02
N ARG A 34 -3.44 -5.69 -7.94
CA ARG A 34 -3.38 -4.23 -7.90
C ARG A 34 -1.97 -3.72 -8.22
N GLY A 35 -0.93 -4.34 -7.66
CA GLY A 35 0.46 -3.96 -7.92
C GLY A 35 1.46 -4.56 -6.94
N LEU A 36 2.72 -4.13 -7.05
CA LEU A 36 3.78 -4.48 -6.10
C LEU A 36 3.88 -3.45 -4.97
N LEU A 37 3.89 -3.92 -3.73
CA LEU A 37 4.05 -3.12 -2.52
C LEU A 37 5.26 -3.58 -1.70
N CYS A 38 5.89 -2.66 -0.97
CA CYS A 38 6.84 -3.06 0.08
C CYS A 38 6.08 -3.69 1.25
N GLN A 39 6.77 -4.51 2.05
CA GLN A 39 6.16 -5.20 3.20
C GLN A 39 5.42 -4.24 4.14
N GLN A 40 5.98 -3.05 4.42
CA GLN A 40 5.35 -2.07 5.31
C GLN A 40 4.01 -1.56 4.75
N CYS A 41 3.96 -1.21 3.46
CA CYS A 41 2.73 -0.74 2.83
C CYS A 41 1.69 -1.85 2.72
N ASN A 42 2.11 -3.06 2.34
CA ASN A 42 1.22 -4.23 2.24
C ASN A 42 0.59 -4.56 3.60
N SER A 43 1.40 -4.64 4.67
CA SER A 43 0.87 -4.84 6.03
C SER A 43 0.00 -3.68 6.50
N GLY A 44 0.34 -2.44 6.11
CA GLY A 44 -0.47 -1.26 6.39
C GLY A 44 -1.90 -1.38 5.86
N LEU A 45 -2.07 -1.78 4.60
CA LEU A 45 -3.39 -2.06 4.02
C LEU A 45 -4.13 -3.17 4.78
N GLY A 46 -3.41 -4.25 5.13
CA GLY A 46 -3.98 -5.34 5.93
C GLY A 46 -4.47 -4.90 7.32
N PHE A 47 -3.78 -3.96 7.98
CA PHE A 47 -4.24 -3.38 9.26
C PHE A 47 -5.52 -2.55 9.10
N PHE A 48 -5.71 -1.94 7.93
CA PHE A 48 -6.96 -1.29 7.56
C PHE A 48 -7.97 -2.26 6.92
N LYS A 49 -7.69 -3.58 6.91
CA LYS A 49 -8.56 -4.63 6.37
C LYS A 49 -8.95 -4.40 4.91
N ASP A 50 -8.08 -3.74 4.15
CA ASP A 50 -8.35 -3.30 2.78
C ASP A 50 -9.61 -2.43 2.62
N ASP A 51 -10.07 -1.82 3.72
CA ASP A 51 -11.23 -0.95 3.77
C ASP A 51 -10.81 0.49 3.38
N VAL A 52 -11.30 0.93 2.23
CA VAL A 52 -11.05 2.26 1.68
C VAL A 52 -11.56 3.35 2.62
N GLU A 53 -12.76 3.16 3.19
CA GLU A 53 -13.39 4.13 4.09
C GLU A 53 -12.58 4.27 5.39
N LEU A 54 -12.09 3.16 5.94
CA LEU A 54 -11.22 3.20 7.12
C LEU A 54 -9.89 3.90 6.83
N THR A 55 -9.32 3.69 5.65
CA THR A 55 -8.06 4.33 5.21
C THR A 55 -8.25 5.85 5.02
N ILE A 56 -9.40 6.29 4.50
CA ILE A 56 -9.77 7.70 4.40
C ILE A 56 -9.85 8.33 5.79
N ARG A 57 -10.58 7.70 6.73
CA ARG A 57 -10.68 8.21 8.12
C ARG A 57 -9.33 8.30 8.82
N ALA A 58 -8.43 7.33 8.59
CA ALA A 58 -7.07 7.39 9.12
C ALA A 58 -6.30 8.59 8.56
N THR A 59 -6.50 8.91 7.28
CA THR A 59 -5.91 10.10 6.64
C THR A 59 -6.49 11.39 7.22
N GLU A 60 -7.81 11.47 7.38
CA GLU A 60 -8.49 12.61 8.01
C GLU A 60 -8.01 12.84 9.45
N TYR A 61 -7.83 11.76 10.22
CA TYR A 61 -7.30 11.83 11.59
C TYR A 61 -5.90 12.46 11.64
N LEU A 62 -5.01 12.09 10.72
CA LEU A 62 -3.67 12.69 10.61
C LEU A 62 -3.73 14.17 10.23
N LEU A 63 -4.62 14.54 9.30
CA LEU A 63 -4.78 15.93 8.86
C LEU A 63 -5.40 16.82 9.94
N GLY A 64 -6.35 16.28 10.72
CA GLY A 64 -7.02 16.97 11.83
C GLY A 64 -6.13 17.20 13.06
N GLY A 65 -4.99 16.50 13.16
CA GLY A 65 -4.03 16.62 14.27
C GLY A 65 -3.10 17.84 14.22
N ASN A 66 -3.15 18.68 13.18
CA ASN A 66 -2.26 19.84 13.00
C ASN A 66 -2.78 21.18 13.57
N ASN A 67 -3.74 21.13 14.51
CA ASN A 67 -4.20 22.33 15.26
C ASN A 67 -3.87 22.23 16.76
N GLY A 68 -2.62 21.93 17.09
CA GLY A 68 -2.07 21.99 18.45
C GLY A 68 -0.81 22.82 18.51
#